data_AF-A0A1I3ECT1-F1
#
_entry.id   AF-A0A1I3ECT1-F1
#
_cell.length_a   1.000
_cell.length_b   1.000
_cell.length_c   1.000
_cell.angle_alpha   90.00
_cell.angle_beta   90.00
_cell.angle_gamma   90.00
#
_symmetry.space_group_name_H-M   'P 1'
#
loop_
_entity.id
_entity.type
_entity.pdbx_description
1 polymer ?
#
loop_
_entity_poly.entity_id
_entity_poly.type
_entity_poly.pdbx_seq_one_letter_code
_entity_poly.pdbx_strand_id
1 'polypeptide(L)'
;MDWLEPFLKIHPHLRAHVDLLAVPPDAAEALAKYPQLEREPDLLERANRLVCHNGQGHGLTVLALYMVSRRKRSSHTFAAMAAMQQSARVNTNDTFWSGRKHFSQVYGETYANDIKKKLAAQGVNMMAGEYMPEIARYRGDPEAYVPFSGARDHIRKVCEKRGWACEGAVNVKGREPEKDPHAPENGVALAEDLVVKKAGEIITKNPELKRKTKGEIRQMVTEKHGRQK
;
A
#
# COMPACT_ATOMS: atom_id res chain seq x y z
N MET A 1 -23.73 -7.61 43.42
CA MET A 1 -23.15 -8.00 42.11
C MET A 1 -23.55 -9.44 41.85
N ASP A 2 -24.84 -9.67 41.67
CA ASP A 2 -25.39 -11.01 41.94
C ASP A 2 -25.20 -11.96 40.74
N TRP A 3 -24.76 -11.42 39.61
CA TRP A 3 -24.44 -12.15 38.39
C TRP A 3 -22.99 -12.69 38.35
N LEU A 4 -22.08 -12.15 39.16
CA LEU A 4 -20.64 -12.38 39.00
C LEU A 4 -20.21 -13.81 39.38
N GLU A 5 -20.67 -14.34 40.51
CA GLU A 5 -20.34 -15.71 40.91
C GLU A 5 -20.91 -16.78 39.96
N PRO A 6 -22.18 -16.71 39.53
CA PRO A 6 -22.70 -17.58 38.47
C PRO A 6 -21.86 -17.52 37.19
N PHE A 7 -21.45 -16.32 36.77
CA PHE A 7 -20.61 -16.13 35.59
C PHE A 7 -19.22 -16.74 35.75
N LEU A 8 -18.56 -16.52 36.88
CA LEU A 8 -17.23 -17.08 37.19
C LEU A 8 -17.25 -18.59 37.40
N LYS A 9 -18.41 -19.18 37.74
CA LYS A 9 -18.58 -20.63 37.76
C LYS A 9 -18.53 -21.24 36.36
N ILE A 10 -19.08 -20.54 35.36
CA ILE A 10 -19.03 -20.94 33.94
C ILE A 10 -17.65 -20.64 33.35
N HIS A 11 -17.02 -19.55 33.76
CA HIS A 11 -15.72 -19.10 33.24
C HIS A 11 -14.66 -19.01 34.37
N PRO A 12 -14.23 -20.15 34.95
CA PRO A 12 -13.33 -20.16 36.11
C PRO A 12 -11.97 -19.50 35.84
N HIS A 13 -11.52 -19.52 34.58
CA HIS A 13 -10.28 -18.88 34.15
C HIS A 13 -10.29 -17.34 34.25
N LEU A 14 -11.46 -16.73 34.48
CA LEU A 14 -11.59 -15.28 34.68
C LEU A 14 -11.55 -14.87 36.16
N ARG A 15 -11.52 -15.83 37.10
CA ARG A 15 -11.40 -15.53 38.55
C ARG A 15 -10.14 -14.73 38.88
N ALA A 16 -9.05 -14.95 38.15
CA ALA A 16 -7.81 -14.19 38.30
C ALA A 16 -7.87 -12.75 37.75
N HIS A 17 -9.01 -12.35 37.17
CA HIS A 17 -9.19 -11.07 36.49
C HIS A 17 -10.49 -10.38 36.91
N VAL A 18 -11.03 -10.73 38.10
CA VAL A 18 -12.28 -10.18 38.63
C VAL A 18 -12.25 -8.66 38.69
N ASP A 19 -11.08 -8.06 38.90
CA ASP A 19 -10.88 -6.62 38.85
C ASP A 19 -11.39 -6.00 37.55
N LEU A 20 -11.12 -6.64 36.40
CA LEU A 20 -11.57 -6.17 35.08
C LEU A 20 -13.06 -6.41 34.80
N LEU A 21 -13.71 -7.30 35.56
CA LEU A 21 -15.14 -7.58 35.42
C LEU A 21 -15.97 -6.69 36.37
N ALA A 22 -15.46 -6.48 37.57
CA ALA A 22 -16.09 -5.68 38.62
C ALA A 22 -16.03 -4.18 38.29
N VAL A 23 -14.87 -3.73 37.79
CA VAL A 23 -14.64 -2.35 37.38
C VAL A 23 -13.98 -2.41 36.00
N PRO A 24 -14.79 -2.36 34.92
CA PRO A 24 -14.24 -2.36 33.58
C PRO A 24 -13.28 -1.18 33.39
N PRO A 25 -12.11 -1.42 32.80
CA PRO A 25 -11.14 -0.37 32.53
C PRO A 25 -11.73 0.63 31.53
N ASP A 26 -11.39 1.90 31.67
CA ASP A 26 -11.70 2.90 30.65
C ASP A 26 -10.62 2.95 29.55
N ALA A 27 -10.91 3.68 28.48
CA ALA A 27 -10.01 3.82 27.34
C ALA A 27 -8.66 4.47 27.73
N ALA A 28 -8.67 5.43 28.65
CA ALA A 28 -7.48 6.16 29.06
C ALA A 28 -6.55 5.27 29.90
N GLU A 29 -7.10 4.50 30.83
CA GLU A 29 -6.37 3.51 31.64
C GLU A 29 -5.73 2.43 30.75
N ALA A 30 -6.47 1.93 29.77
CA ALA A 30 -5.94 0.92 28.86
C ALA A 30 -4.85 1.48 27.93
N LEU A 31 -5.00 2.71 27.44
CA LEU A 31 -3.98 3.39 26.63
C LEU A 31 -2.71 3.66 27.44
N ALA A 32 -2.84 4.12 28.68
CA ALA A 32 -1.69 4.34 29.58
C ALA A 32 -0.90 3.04 29.81
N LYS A 33 -1.60 1.90 29.91
CA LYS A 33 -0.96 0.58 30.09
C LYS A 33 -0.46 -0.04 28.78
N TYR A 34 -1.14 0.22 27.67
CA TYR A 34 -0.88 -0.40 26.37
C TYR A 34 -0.96 0.65 25.25
N PRO A 35 0.07 1.50 25.08
CA PRO A 35 0.03 2.62 24.12
C PRO A 35 -0.24 2.21 22.66
N GLN A 36 0.12 0.99 22.26
CA GLN A 36 -0.18 0.45 20.94
C GLN A 36 -1.69 0.40 20.60
N LEU A 37 -2.58 0.52 21.59
CA LEU A 37 -4.04 0.63 21.38
C LEU A 37 -4.42 1.85 20.53
N GLU A 38 -3.58 2.89 20.45
CA GLU A 38 -3.81 4.04 19.55
C GLU A 38 -3.99 3.63 18.08
N ARG A 39 -3.45 2.46 17.69
CA ARG A 39 -3.57 1.90 16.34
C ARG A 39 -4.92 1.21 16.09
N GLU A 40 -5.76 1.07 17.10
CA GLU A 40 -7.04 0.36 17.04
C GLU A 40 -8.20 1.26 17.49
N PRO A 41 -8.53 2.32 16.71
CA PRO A 41 -9.58 3.27 17.08
C PRO A 41 -10.95 2.60 17.27
N ASP A 42 -11.28 1.59 16.46
CA ASP A 42 -12.54 0.83 16.57
C ASP A 42 -12.68 0.11 17.91
N LEU A 43 -11.57 -0.35 18.49
CA LEU A 43 -11.55 -1.02 19.78
C LEU A 43 -11.83 -0.02 20.90
N LEU A 44 -11.22 1.17 20.83
CA LEU A 44 -11.43 2.26 21.78
C LEU A 44 -12.86 2.81 21.71
N GLU A 45 -13.41 2.99 20.51
CA GLU A 45 -14.81 3.39 20.30
C GLU A 45 -15.78 2.41 20.97
N ARG A 46 -15.45 1.13 20.94
CA ARG A 46 -16.27 0.04 21.51
C ARG A 46 -15.83 -0.37 22.90
N ALA A 47 -14.94 0.39 23.56
CA ALA A 47 -14.29 0.00 24.82
C ALA A 47 -15.26 -0.53 25.87
N ASN A 48 -16.38 0.18 26.06
CA ASN A 48 -17.40 -0.11 27.07
C ASN A 48 -18.52 -1.02 26.57
N ARG A 49 -18.50 -1.45 25.30
CA ARG A 49 -19.50 -2.36 24.75
C ARG A 49 -19.36 -3.71 25.44
N LEU A 50 -20.46 -4.22 25.99
CA LEU A 50 -20.51 -5.57 26.54
C LEU A 50 -20.47 -6.60 25.41
N VAL A 51 -19.58 -7.56 25.57
CA VAL A 51 -19.51 -8.76 24.74
C VAL A 51 -20.44 -9.78 25.38
N CYS A 52 -21.68 -9.85 24.90
CA CYS A 52 -22.68 -10.75 25.44
C CYS A 52 -22.29 -12.20 25.17
N HIS A 53 -22.26 -13.02 26.22
CA HIS A 53 -22.27 -14.47 26.08
C HIS A 53 -23.73 -14.94 26.20
N ASN A 54 -24.27 -15.53 25.14
CA ASN A 54 -25.60 -16.18 25.12
C ASN A 54 -26.82 -15.27 25.42
N GLY A 55 -26.76 -13.98 25.06
CA GLY A 55 -27.92 -13.08 25.15
C GLY A 55 -28.33 -12.66 26.57
N GLN A 56 -27.61 -13.10 27.60
CA GLN A 56 -27.78 -12.57 28.95
C GLN A 56 -26.97 -11.28 29.06
N GLY A 57 -27.58 -10.18 29.52
CA GLY A 57 -27.01 -8.82 29.57
C GLY A 57 -25.85 -8.62 30.55
N HIS A 58 -25.12 -9.68 30.88
CA HIS A 58 -23.95 -9.70 31.75
C HIS A 58 -22.76 -10.26 30.97
N GLY A 59 -21.67 -9.50 30.90
CA GLY A 59 -20.52 -9.88 30.08
C GLY A 59 -19.29 -9.02 30.36
N LEU A 60 -18.18 -9.36 29.70
CA LEU A 60 -16.99 -8.51 29.73
C LEU A 60 -17.18 -7.36 28.74
N THR A 61 -16.64 -6.19 29.06
CA THR A 61 -16.47 -5.17 28.03
C THR A 61 -15.43 -5.62 27.01
N VAL A 62 -15.49 -5.09 25.80
CA VAL A 62 -14.47 -5.32 24.75
C VAL A 62 -13.07 -5.05 25.31
N LEU A 63 -12.90 -3.96 26.06
CA LEU A 63 -11.61 -3.60 26.62
C LEU A 63 -11.15 -4.52 27.75
N ALA A 64 -12.07 -4.99 28.60
CA ALA A 64 -11.75 -5.99 29.61
C ALA A 64 -11.26 -7.30 28.96
N LEU A 65 -11.91 -7.74 27.87
CA LEU A 65 -11.48 -8.93 27.12
C LEU A 65 -10.11 -8.75 26.46
N TYR A 66 -9.83 -7.57 25.93
CA TYR A 66 -8.49 -7.20 25.43
C TYR A 66 -7.45 -7.28 26.54
N MET A 67 -7.70 -6.66 27.71
CA MET A 67 -6.75 -6.63 28.82
C MET A 67 -6.51 -8.01 29.45
N VAL A 68 -7.54 -8.86 29.56
CA VAL A 68 -7.39 -10.26 29.96
C VAL A 68 -6.44 -10.99 29.02
N SER A 69 -6.63 -10.84 27.70
CA SER A 69 -5.76 -11.45 26.69
C SER A 69 -4.33 -10.95 26.79
N ARG A 70 -4.13 -9.65 27.02
CA ARG A 70 -2.79 -9.06 27.22
C ARG A 70 -2.12 -9.53 28.51
N ARG A 71 -2.86 -9.70 29.61
CA ARG A 71 -2.33 -10.26 30.88
C ARG A 71 -1.86 -11.71 30.71
N LYS A 72 -2.52 -12.46 29.82
CA LYS A 72 -2.10 -13.81 29.41
C LYS A 72 -0.94 -13.84 28.41
N ARG A 73 -0.29 -12.68 28.17
CA ARG A 73 0.84 -12.49 27.25
C ARG A 73 0.51 -12.75 25.77
N SER A 74 -0.76 -12.67 25.38
CA SER A 74 -1.13 -12.70 23.96
C SER A 74 -0.61 -11.47 23.21
N SER A 75 -0.34 -11.62 21.92
CA SER A 75 0.05 -10.50 21.05
C SER A 75 -1.04 -9.43 20.98
N HIS A 76 -0.66 -8.20 20.65
CA HIS A 76 -1.61 -7.09 20.46
C HIS A 76 -2.70 -7.45 19.46
N THR A 77 -2.32 -7.94 18.29
CA THR A 77 -3.22 -8.29 17.21
C THR A 77 -4.19 -9.40 17.61
N PHE A 78 -3.71 -10.44 18.31
CA PHE A 78 -4.59 -11.51 18.79
C PHE A 78 -5.56 -11.01 19.86
N ALA A 79 -5.08 -10.19 20.81
CA ALA A 79 -5.93 -9.63 21.85
C ALA A 79 -7.01 -8.71 21.27
N ALA A 80 -6.68 -7.86 20.29
CA ALA A 80 -7.64 -7.00 19.61
C ALA A 80 -8.66 -7.81 18.80
N MET A 81 -8.19 -8.84 18.09
CA MET A 81 -9.03 -9.79 17.35
C MET A 81 -10.05 -10.47 18.27
N ALA A 82 -9.59 -11.08 19.37
CA ALA A 82 -10.45 -11.77 20.32
C ALA A 82 -11.45 -10.82 20.99
N ALA A 83 -11.00 -9.61 21.34
CA ALA A 83 -11.84 -8.58 21.96
C ALA A 83 -12.95 -8.09 21.03
N MET A 84 -12.64 -7.83 19.77
CA MET A 84 -13.59 -7.33 18.78
C MET A 84 -14.46 -8.43 18.17
N GLN A 85 -14.17 -9.71 18.48
CA GLN A 85 -14.75 -10.88 17.81
C GLN A 85 -14.66 -10.82 16.29
N GLN A 86 -13.61 -10.17 15.80
CA GLN A 86 -13.30 -10.11 14.38
C GLN A 86 -12.26 -11.19 14.08
N SER A 87 -12.23 -11.69 12.86
CA SER A 87 -11.08 -12.47 12.41
C SER A 87 -9.82 -11.63 12.55
N ALA A 88 -8.64 -12.26 12.60
CA ALA A 88 -7.40 -11.53 12.44
C ALA A 88 -7.57 -10.62 11.22
N ARG A 89 -7.08 -9.37 11.25
CA ARG A 89 -7.05 -8.54 10.05
C ARG A 89 -6.14 -9.25 9.05
N VAL A 90 -6.72 -10.17 8.29
CA VAL A 90 -6.07 -10.84 7.18
C VAL A 90 -5.96 -9.73 6.15
N ASN A 91 -4.72 -9.36 5.80
CA ASN A 91 -4.45 -8.48 4.67
C ASN A 91 -4.82 -9.23 3.38
N THR A 92 -6.12 -9.43 3.16
CA THR A 92 -6.71 -10.05 1.98
C THR A 92 -6.58 -9.09 0.80
N ASN A 93 -6.72 -9.62 -0.41
CA ASN A 93 -6.75 -8.78 -1.61
C ASN A 93 -7.88 -7.74 -1.49
N ASP A 94 -9.01 -8.07 -0.87
CA ASP A 94 -10.12 -7.14 -0.67
C ASP A 94 -9.69 -5.92 0.16
N THR A 95 -8.99 -6.12 1.28
CA THR A 95 -8.44 -5.01 2.08
C THR A 95 -7.38 -4.20 1.34
N PHE A 96 -6.61 -4.84 0.44
CA PHE A 96 -5.64 -4.16 -0.40
C PHE A 96 -6.32 -3.24 -1.43
N TRP A 97 -7.48 -3.65 -1.96
CA TRP A 97 -8.23 -2.89 -2.95
C TRP A 97 -9.21 -1.88 -2.34
N SER A 98 -9.76 -2.12 -1.15
CA SER A 98 -10.84 -1.33 -0.55
C SER A 98 -10.48 0.14 -0.29
N GLY A 99 -9.19 0.47 -0.16
CA GLY A 99 -8.71 1.84 0.00
C GLY A 99 -8.23 2.52 -1.29
N ARG A 100 -8.21 1.80 -2.42
CA ARG A 100 -7.68 2.30 -3.69
C ARG A 100 -8.81 2.80 -4.60
N LYS A 101 -8.60 4.00 -5.15
CA LYS A 101 -9.43 4.52 -6.25
C LYS A 101 -9.00 3.85 -7.56
N HIS A 102 -9.93 3.68 -8.49
CA HIS A 102 -9.60 3.24 -9.85
C HIS A 102 -8.64 4.23 -10.53
N PHE A 103 -7.73 3.74 -11.35
CA PHE A 103 -6.72 4.57 -11.99
C PHE A 103 -7.35 5.61 -12.94
N SER A 104 -8.53 5.31 -13.51
CA SER A 104 -9.31 6.27 -14.30
C SER A 104 -9.84 7.44 -13.47
N GLN A 105 -10.15 7.23 -12.19
CA GLN A 105 -10.60 8.29 -11.28
C GLN A 105 -9.44 9.18 -10.84
N VAL A 106 -8.23 8.63 -10.75
CA VAL A 106 -7.03 9.36 -10.32
C VAL A 106 -6.41 10.15 -11.48
N TYR A 107 -6.28 9.52 -12.65
CA TYR A 107 -5.55 10.09 -13.79
C TYR A 107 -6.47 10.61 -14.92
N GLY A 108 -7.79 10.44 -14.78
CA GLY A 108 -8.80 10.86 -15.75
C GLY A 108 -9.08 9.84 -16.86
N GLU A 109 -10.24 9.97 -17.49
CA GLU A 109 -10.72 9.02 -18.50
C GLU A 109 -9.91 9.04 -19.79
N THR A 110 -9.42 10.21 -20.22
CA THR A 110 -8.61 10.34 -21.44
C THR A 110 -7.32 9.53 -21.34
N TYR A 111 -6.63 9.64 -20.21
CA TYR A 111 -5.46 8.82 -19.90
C TYR A 111 -5.80 7.34 -19.82
N ALA A 112 -6.89 6.99 -19.11
CA ALA A 112 -7.30 5.61 -18.97
C ALA A 112 -7.63 4.94 -20.31
N ASN A 113 -8.29 5.66 -21.22
CA ASN A 113 -8.63 5.16 -22.54
C ASN A 113 -7.39 4.96 -23.43
N ASP A 114 -6.39 5.85 -23.35
CA ASP A 114 -5.10 5.65 -24.04
C ASP A 114 -4.39 4.39 -23.56
N ILE A 115 -4.33 4.17 -22.24
CA ILE A 115 -3.72 2.98 -21.63
C ILE A 115 -4.46 1.71 -22.04
N LYS A 116 -5.80 1.70 -21.96
CA LYS A 116 -6.63 0.57 -22.38
C LYS A 116 -6.37 0.19 -23.85
N LYS A 117 -6.27 1.18 -24.75
CA LYS A 117 -5.94 0.94 -26.17
C LYS A 117 -4.56 0.32 -26.34
N LYS A 118 -3.55 0.83 -25.62
CA LYS A 118 -2.17 0.32 -25.70
C LYS A 118 -2.03 -1.11 -25.14
N LEU A 119 -2.76 -1.42 -24.08
CA LEU A 119 -2.80 -2.76 -23.50
C LEU A 119 -3.55 -3.74 -24.39
N ALA A 120 -4.68 -3.32 -24.96
CA ALA A 120 -5.43 -4.13 -25.93
C ALA A 120 -4.61 -4.45 -27.18
N ALA A 121 -3.82 -3.47 -27.69
CA ALA A 121 -2.90 -3.69 -28.80
C ALA A 121 -1.81 -4.73 -28.51
N GLN A 122 -1.53 -4.99 -27.22
CA GLN A 122 -0.59 -6.01 -26.75
C GLN A 122 -1.30 -7.30 -26.30
N GLY A 123 -2.61 -7.42 -26.52
CA GLY A 123 -3.40 -8.60 -26.17
C GLY A 123 -3.79 -8.72 -24.70
N VAL A 124 -3.63 -7.67 -23.90
CA VAL A 124 -4.00 -7.68 -22.47
C VAL A 124 -5.45 -7.26 -22.28
N ASN A 125 -6.24 -8.13 -21.64
CA ASN A 125 -7.62 -7.85 -21.27
C ASN A 125 -7.70 -7.36 -19.80
N MET A 126 -8.27 -6.18 -19.60
CA MET A 126 -8.37 -5.52 -18.29
C MET A 126 -9.62 -5.89 -17.47
N MET A 127 -10.40 -6.91 -17.83
CA MET A 127 -11.66 -7.21 -17.12
C MET A 127 -11.50 -7.66 -15.66
N ALA A 128 -10.37 -8.24 -15.28
CA ALA A 128 -10.19 -8.90 -13.97
C ALA A 128 -9.04 -8.31 -13.15
N GLY A 129 -8.78 -7.01 -13.33
CA GLY A 129 -7.69 -6.33 -12.65
C GLY A 129 -7.66 -4.84 -12.93
N GLU A 130 -6.62 -4.19 -12.43
CA GLU A 130 -6.42 -2.75 -12.52
C GLU A 130 -5.02 -2.47 -13.09
N TYR A 131 -4.89 -1.40 -13.89
CA TYR A 131 -3.56 -0.92 -14.28
C TYR A 131 -2.98 -0.03 -13.18
N MET A 132 -1.74 -0.30 -12.77
CA MET A 132 -1.01 0.47 -11.77
C MET A 132 0.15 1.23 -12.43
N PRO A 133 -0.02 2.52 -12.79
CA PRO A 133 1.03 3.32 -13.42
C PRO A 133 2.33 3.39 -12.60
N GLU A 134 2.25 3.25 -11.28
CA GLU A 134 3.37 3.34 -10.35
C GLU A 134 4.38 2.20 -10.53
N ILE A 135 3.94 1.06 -11.06
CA ILE A 135 4.81 -0.07 -11.37
C ILE A 135 5.05 -0.23 -12.88
N ALA A 136 4.76 0.77 -13.71
CA ALA A 136 4.95 0.70 -15.15
C ALA A 136 6.32 1.25 -15.59
N ARG A 137 7.01 0.58 -16.52
CA ARG A 137 8.23 1.14 -17.15
C ARG A 137 7.92 2.21 -18.19
N TYR A 138 6.77 2.06 -18.85
CA TYR A 138 6.29 2.95 -19.88
C TYR A 138 4.76 2.96 -19.88
N ARG A 139 4.15 3.93 -20.57
CA ARG A 139 2.69 4.02 -20.66
C ARG A 139 2.13 2.82 -21.43
N GLY A 140 1.28 2.03 -20.79
CA GLY A 140 0.71 0.81 -21.38
C GLY A 140 1.61 -0.41 -21.24
N ASP A 141 2.45 -0.44 -20.20
CA ASP A 141 3.26 -1.62 -19.86
C ASP A 141 2.37 -2.78 -19.39
N PRO A 142 2.36 -3.93 -20.08
CA PRO A 142 1.45 -5.04 -19.76
C PRO A 142 1.75 -5.67 -18.39
N GLU A 143 2.97 -5.58 -17.88
CA GLU A 143 3.32 -6.10 -16.54
C GLU A 143 2.75 -5.23 -15.42
N ALA A 144 2.36 -3.98 -15.72
CA ALA A 144 1.71 -3.09 -14.77
C ALA A 144 0.18 -3.31 -14.66
N TYR A 145 -0.38 -4.24 -15.44
CA TYR A 145 -1.71 -4.77 -15.19
C TYR A 145 -1.67 -5.74 -14.02
N VAL A 146 -2.38 -5.41 -12.95
CA VAL A 146 -2.40 -6.17 -11.70
C VAL A 146 -3.76 -6.86 -11.55
N PRO A 147 -3.80 -8.20 -11.53
CA PRO A 147 -5.05 -8.92 -11.32
C PRO A 147 -5.62 -8.65 -9.92
N PHE A 148 -6.95 -8.62 -9.79
CA PHE A 148 -7.59 -8.43 -8.48
C PHE A 148 -7.24 -9.58 -7.53
N SER A 149 -7.13 -10.80 -8.05
CA SER A 149 -6.61 -11.95 -7.33
C SER A 149 -5.08 -11.98 -7.35
N GLY A 150 -4.46 -12.12 -6.18
CA GLY A 150 -3.01 -12.26 -6.07
C GLY A 150 -2.22 -10.97 -6.35
N ALA A 151 -2.88 -9.81 -6.28
CA ALA A 151 -2.30 -8.50 -6.59
C ALA A 151 -0.93 -8.26 -5.92
N ARG A 152 -0.82 -8.59 -4.62
CA ARG A 152 0.39 -8.38 -3.82
C ARG A 152 1.56 -9.23 -4.30
N ASP A 153 1.32 -10.48 -4.65
CA ASP A 153 2.36 -11.38 -5.15
C ASP A 153 2.75 -11.03 -6.59
N HIS A 154 1.81 -10.58 -7.42
CA HIS A 154 2.10 -10.03 -8.75
C HIS A 154 3.02 -8.82 -8.66
N ILE A 155 2.67 -7.83 -7.83
CA ILE A 155 3.49 -6.63 -7.61
C ILE A 155 4.88 -7.01 -7.10
N ARG A 156 4.97 -7.94 -6.13
CA ARG A 156 6.25 -8.43 -5.62
C ARG A 156 7.14 -8.98 -6.73
N LYS A 157 6.59 -9.88 -7.56
CA LYS A 157 7.32 -10.49 -8.68
C LYS A 157 7.78 -9.46 -9.70
N VAL A 158 6.95 -8.47 -10.01
CA VAL A 158 7.31 -7.38 -10.95
C VAL A 158 8.44 -6.53 -10.37
N CYS A 159 8.36 -6.14 -9.09
CA CYS A 159 9.40 -5.37 -8.42
C CYS A 159 10.72 -6.16 -8.33
N GLU A 160 10.67 -7.43 -7.91
CA GLU A 160 11.84 -8.31 -7.83
C GLU A 160 12.50 -8.51 -9.20
N LYS A 161 11.70 -8.82 -10.24
CA LYS A 161 12.19 -8.98 -11.62
C LYS A 161 12.91 -7.73 -12.13
N ARG A 162 12.47 -6.55 -11.69
CA ARG A 162 13.03 -5.25 -12.11
C ARG A 162 14.11 -4.72 -11.17
N GLY A 163 14.39 -5.41 -10.07
CA GLY A 163 15.30 -4.93 -9.04
C GLY A 163 14.81 -3.68 -8.32
N TRP A 164 13.51 -3.42 -8.32
CA TRP A 164 12.91 -2.25 -7.66
C TRP A 164 12.67 -2.53 -6.18
N ALA A 165 13.04 -1.58 -5.33
CA ALA A 165 12.63 -1.57 -3.94
C ALA A 165 11.15 -1.16 -3.84
N CYS A 166 10.41 -1.79 -2.94
CA CYS A 166 9.02 -1.42 -2.64
C CYS A 166 8.80 -1.57 -1.12
N GLU A 167 8.11 -0.61 -0.51
CA GLU A 167 7.73 -0.64 0.90
C GLU A 167 6.24 -0.33 1.06
N GLY A 168 5.58 -1.02 1.99
CA GLY A 168 4.17 -0.82 2.33
C GLY A 168 3.37 -2.11 2.24
N ALA A 169 2.38 -2.15 1.35
CA ALA A 169 1.54 -3.34 1.16
C ALA A 169 2.35 -4.56 0.65
N VAL A 170 3.44 -4.30 -0.07
CA VAL A 170 4.41 -5.29 -0.53
C VAL A 170 5.79 -4.75 -0.17
N ASN A 171 6.61 -5.60 0.44
CA ASN A 171 7.98 -5.24 0.82
C ASN A 171 8.96 -6.04 -0.04
N VAL A 172 9.70 -5.33 -0.90
CA VAL A 172 10.81 -5.87 -1.70
C VAL A 172 12.07 -5.09 -1.33
N LYS A 173 13.09 -5.80 -0.86
CA LYS A 173 14.36 -5.17 -0.50
C LYS A 173 15.03 -4.64 -1.77
N GLY A 174 15.51 -3.40 -1.69
CA GLY A 174 16.34 -2.84 -2.75
C GLY A 174 17.60 -3.69 -2.95
N ARG A 175 17.97 -3.88 -4.21
CA ARG A 175 19.26 -4.44 -4.60
C ARG A 175 20.09 -3.31 -5.19
N GLU A 176 21.40 -3.36 -5.01
CA GLU A 176 22.28 -2.48 -5.78
C GLU A 176 22.07 -2.73 -7.27
N PRO A 177 22.01 -1.67 -8.09
CA PRO A 177 21.85 -1.83 -9.53
C PRO A 177 23.03 -2.66 -10.07
N GLU A 178 22.72 -3.67 -10.89
CA GLU A 178 23.76 -4.56 -11.45
C GLU A 178 24.79 -3.81 -12.31
N LYS A 179 24.40 -2.63 -12.80
CA LYS A 179 25.25 -1.73 -13.56
C LYS A 179 25.02 -0.31 -13.06
N ASP A 180 26.09 0.48 -12.99
CA ASP A 180 25.96 1.89 -12.66
C ASP A 180 25.12 2.59 -13.76
N PRO A 181 23.92 3.12 -13.44
CA PRO A 181 23.10 3.84 -14.41
C PRO A 181 23.82 5.10 -14.92
N HIS A 182 24.82 5.57 -14.16
CA HIS A 182 25.62 6.70 -14.54
C HIS A 182 26.84 6.37 -15.39
N ALA A 183 27.16 5.09 -15.60
CA ALA A 183 28.28 4.72 -16.45
C ALA A 183 28.03 5.09 -17.93
N PRO A 184 29.07 5.54 -18.67
CA PRO A 184 28.96 5.92 -20.08
C PRO A 184 28.35 4.83 -20.97
N GLU A 185 28.68 3.56 -20.71
CA GLU A 185 28.22 2.39 -21.46
C GLU A 185 26.73 2.08 -21.32
N ASN A 186 26.06 2.62 -20.29
CA ASN A 186 24.63 2.41 -20.04
C ASN A 186 23.77 3.60 -20.51
N GLY A 187 24.39 4.64 -21.09
CA GLY A 187 23.69 5.80 -21.64
C GLY A 187 22.96 5.48 -22.94
N VAL A 188 21.64 5.63 -22.96
CA VAL A 188 20.85 5.51 -24.19
C VAL A 188 20.91 6.83 -24.98
N ALA A 189 21.07 6.73 -26.30
CA ALA A 189 21.04 7.89 -27.19
C ALA A 189 19.71 8.66 -27.05
N LEU A 190 19.75 9.99 -27.17
CA LEU A 190 18.55 10.81 -27.12
C LEU A 190 17.62 10.42 -28.28
N ALA A 191 16.35 10.14 -27.97
CA ALA A 191 15.36 9.78 -28.97
C ALA A 191 15.19 10.90 -30.02
N GLU A 192 14.98 10.53 -31.29
CA GLU A 192 15.01 11.50 -32.40
C GLU A 192 13.94 12.60 -32.28
N ASP A 193 12.76 12.25 -31.77
CA ASP A 193 11.66 13.18 -31.52
C ASP A 193 12.03 14.24 -30.48
N LEU A 194 12.75 13.84 -29.41
CA LEU A 194 13.28 14.74 -28.41
C LEU A 194 14.37 15.63 -28.99
N VAL A 195 15.23 15.09 -29.85
CA VAL A 195 16.26 15.88 -30.54
C VAL A 195 15.62 16.97 -31.41
N VAL A 196 14.59 16.63 -32.19
CA VAL A 196 13.86 17.59 -33.03
C VAL A 196 13.17 18.66 -32.18
N LYS A 197 12.49 18.25 -31.10
CA LYS A 197 11.83 19.19 -30.18
C LYS A 197 12.82 20.17 -29.56
N LYS A 198 13.95 19.67 -29.05
CA LYS A 198 15.01 20.50 -28.43
C LYS A 198 15.75 21.37 -29.45
N ALA A 199 15.95 20.89 -30.67
CA ALA A 199 16.47 21.72 -31.76
C ALA A 199 15.55 22.93 -32.02
N GLY A 200 14.23 22.72 -32.06
CA GLY A 200 13.24 23.79 -32.17
C GLY A 200 13.35 24.81 -31.03
N GLU A 201 13.41 24.34 -29.78
CA GLU A 201 13.57 25.20 -28.60
C GLU A 201 14.87 26.05 -28.65
N ILE A 202 15.99 25.47 -29.10
CA ILE A 202 17.27 26.16 -29.23
C ILE A 202 17.22 27.21 -30.34
N ILE A 203 16.62 26.89 -31.49
CA ILE A 203 16.46 27.82 -32.61
C ILE A 203 15.55 29.00 -32.23
N THR A 204 14.48 28.76 -31.47
CA THR A 204 13.59 29.84 -31.00
C THR A 204 14.32 30.79 -30.05
N LYS A 205 15.19 30.25 -29.18
CA LYS A 205 15.99 31.07 -28.25
C LYS A 205 17.12 31.82 -28.93
N ASN A 206 17.74 31.23 -29.95
CA ASN A 206 18.84 31.82 -30.72
C ASN A 206 18.55 31.72 -32.23
N PRO A 207 17.83 32.72 -32.82
CA PRO A 207 17.41 32.68 -34.22
C PRO A 207 18.55 32.55 -35.24
N GLU A 208 19.77 33.00 -34.89
CA GLU A 208 20.95 32.91 -35.75
C GLU A 208 21.38 31.47 -36.05
N LEU A 209 21.02 30.52 -35.18
CA LEU A 209 21.32 29.10 -35.37
C LEU A 209 20.52 28.47 -36.51
N LYS A 210 19.51 29.16 -37.07
CA LYS A 210 18.80 28.71 -38.30
C LYS A 210 19.72 28.58 -39.50
N ARG A 211 20.85 29.30 -39.51
CA ARG A 211 21.82 29.27 -40.62
C ARG A 211 22.76 28.07 -40.58
N LYS A 212 22.81 27.35 -39.45
CA LYS A 212 23.62 26.14 -39.30
C LYS A 212 22.94 24.93 -39.94
N THR A 213 23.73 23.95 -40.30
CA THR A 213 23.22 22.71 -40.87
C THR A 213 22.47 21.88 -39.84
N LYS A 214 21.51 21.05 -40.30
CA LYS A 214 20.75 20.16 -39.42
C LYS A 214 21.65 19.23 -38.60
N GLY A 215 22.77 18.80 -39.16
CA GLY A 215 23.77 17.96 -38.48
C GLY A 215 24.42 18.67 -37.29
N GLU A 216 24.84 19.91 -37.46
CA GLU A 216 25.44 20.72 -36.39
C GLU A 216 24.45 21.03 -35.26
N ILE A 217 23.19 21.29 -35.60
CA ILE A 217 22.14 21.52 -34.59
C ILE A 217 21.85 20.23 -33.81
N ARG A 218 21.80 19.09 -34.52
CA ARG A 218 21.64 17.77 -33.90
C ARG A 218 22.79 17.47 -32.93
N GLN A 219 24.02 17.77 -33.34
CA GLN A 219 25.21 17.60 -32.52
C GLN A 219 25.18 18.52 -31.30
N MET A 220 24.87 19.81 -31.45
CA MET A 220 24.73 20.75 -30.32
C MET A 220 23.64 20.31 -29.33
N VAL A 221 22.50 19.80 -29.80
CA VAL A 221 21.46 19.24 -28.92
C VAL A 221 21.98 18.00 -28.19
N THR A 222 22.72 17.14 -28.87
CA THR A 222 23.29 15.91 -28.29
C THR A 222 24.42 16.22 -27.30
N GLU A 223 25.23 17.24 -27.53
CA GLU A 223 26.28 17.67 -26.60
C GLU A 223 25.71 18.39 -25.37
N LYS A 224 24.61 19.15 -25.55
CA LYS A 224 23.98 19.92 -24.47
C LYS A 224 22.99 19.12 -23.62
N HIS A 225 22.25 18.21 -24.26
CA HIS A 225 21.16 17.46 -23.63
C HIS A 225 21.35 15.94 -23.70
N GLY A 226 22.26 15.46 -24.55
CA GLY A 226 22.77 14.09 -24.46
C GLY A 226 23.98 14.04 -23.52
N ARG A 227 24.43 12.83 -23.19
CA ARG A 227 25.62 12.64 -22.36
C ARG A 227 26.88 12.95 -23.14
N GLN A 228 27.78 13.74 -22.56
CA GLN A 228 29.15 13.86 -23.03
C GLN A 228 29.83 12.49 -22.87
N LYS A 229 30.45 12.00 -23.95
CA LYS A 229 31.25 10.78 -23.93
C LYS A 229 32.50 10.96 -23.07
#